data_AF-A0A8J5LI53-F1
#
_entry.id   AF-A0A8J5LI53-F1
#
_cell.length_a   1.000
_cell.length_b   1.000
_cell.length_c   1.000
_cell.angle_alpha   90.00
_cell.angle_beta   90.00
_cell.angle_gamma   90.00
#
_symmetry.space_group_name_H-M   'P 1'
#
loop_
_entity.id
_entity.type
_entity.pdbx_description
1 polymer ?
#
loop_
_entity_poly.entity_id
_entity_poly.type
_entity_poly.pdbx_seq_one_letter_code
_entity_poly.pdbx_strand_id
1 'polypeptide(L)'
;MPKIQTHGREKPENGICHDDSAPPVKAKTIDELHSLQKKRSEHSDHYFSIPEHLDGVPSCREIKDRRCIRITPEELEDFSTPDFTIYNVGQFPCNRYTHYMTTSTSIDLNLDRKEMVILGTQYAGEMKKGLFGVMHYLMPKRNIPSLHSSNNMGKDGDVALFFGLSSTGKTTLSTDHNMLLIGDDEHCWSENGISNIEGGCYVKCIGLTKEKEPDIWNAIKFGTGKCPIKLDMHFELEPFIFFCPNVCKFLAVLENIVFDEHTREVDYSDNSITENTRASYPIEYIPNAKIPCVGPHPKNVILLACDAFGVLPLVSKLTLPQTMYHFISGYTALVHSDIM
;
A
#
# COMPACT_ATOMS: atom_id res chain seq x y z
N MET A 1 2.93 27.23 -12.81
CA MET A 1 3.12 26.65 -11.45
C MET A 1 4.28 27.37 -10.77
N PRO A 2 4.16 27.79 -9.50
CA PRO A 2 5.31 28.27 -8.74
C PRO A 2 6.36 27.15 -8.67
N LYS A 3 7.56 27.36 -9.20
CA LYS A 3 8.68 26.44 -9.05
C LYS A 3 9.33 26.72 -7.70
N ILE A 4 9.36 25.73 -6.81
CA ILE A 4 10.25 25.78 -5.66
C ILE A 4 11.68 25.71 -6.21
N GLN A 5 12.43 26.80 -6.13
CA GLN A 5 13.85 26.81 -6.43
C GLN A 5 14.60 26.39 -5.17
N THR A 6 14.99 25.12 -5.09
CA THR A 6 15.91 24.65 -4.06
C THR A 6 17.34 24.97 -4.50
N HIS A 7 17.97 25.94 -3.85
CA HIS A 7 19.40 26.18 -4.00
C HIS A 7 20.16 25.25 -3.03
N GLY A 8 20.54 24.06 -3.48
CA GLY A 8 21.32 23.13 -2.67
C GLY A 8 21.65 21.81 -3.36
N ARG A 9 22.96 21.56 -3.54
CA ARG A 9 23.68 20.38 -4.07
C ARG A 9 23.19 19.82 -5.42
N GLU A 10 24.13 19.40 -6.26
CA GLU A 10 23.81 18.73 -7.53
C GLU A 10 22.83 17.58 -7.26
N LYS A 11 21.71 17.55 -7.98
CA LYS A 11 20.81 16.39 -7.94
C LYS A 11 21.64 15.17 -8.36
N PRO A 12 21.65 14.08 -7.59
CA PRO A 12 22.32 12.87 -8.05
C PRO A 12 21.71 12.44 -9.39
N GLU A 13 22.56 12.11 -10.37
CA GLU A 13 22.16 11.82 -11.76
C GLU A 13 21.11 10.70 -11.87
N ASN A 14 21.00 9.83 -10.84
CA ASN A 14 20.11 8.67 -10.80
C ASN A 14 18.67 8.97 -10.31
N GLY A 15 18.39 10.19 -9.85
CA GLY A 15 17.07 10.60 -9.35
C GLY A 15 16.66 9.98 -8.00
N ILE A 16 17.60 9.38 -7.25
CA ILE A 16 17.36 8.80 -5.92
C ILE A 16 17.66 9.85 -4.85
N CYS A 17 16.73 10.06 -3.91
CA CYS A 17 17.00 10.83 -2.70
C CYS A 17 17.65 9.91 -1.68
N HIS A 18 18.97 10.05 -1.48
CA HIS A 18 19.66 9.36 -0.39
C HIS A 18 19.35 10.08 0.92
N ASP A 19 18.69 9.39 1.83
CA ASP A 19 18.52 9.86 3.22
C ASP A 19 19.84 9.67 3.98
N ASP A 20 20.12 10.55 4.94
CA ASP A 20 21.25 10.42 5.87
C ASP A 20 20.99 9.34 6.94
N SER A 21 19.77 8.79 7.01
CA SER A 21 19.37 7.76 7.99
C SER A 21 19.88 6.34 7.67
N ALA A 22 20.23 6.04 6.41
CA ALA A 22 20.75 4.74 6.00
C ALA A 22 21.94 4.88 5.03
N PRO A 23 23.07 4.19 5.25
CA PRO A 23 24.22 4.27 4.36
C PRO A 23 23.87 3.72 2.97
N PRO A 24 24.13 4.47 1.88
CA PRO A 24 23.88 3.98 0.53
C PRO A 24 24.72 2.72 0.24
N VAL A 25 24.07 1.63 -0.14
CA VAL A 25 24.72 0.37 -0.51
C VAL A 25 25.20 0.47 -1.96
N LYS A 26 26.44 0.07 -2.25
CA LYS A 26 26.97 0.05 -3.62
C LYS A 26 26.24 -1.01 -4.46
N ALA A 27 25.89 -0.67 -5.70
CA ALA A 27 25.13 -1.55 -6.61
C ALA A 27 25.75 -2.96 -6.77
N LYS A 28 27.08 -3.07 -6.88
CA LYS A 28 27.79 -4.37 -6.96
C LYS A 28 27.54 -5.27 -5.74
N THR A 29 27.34 -4.67 -4.57
CA THR A 29 27.03 -5.40 -3.34
C THR A 29 25.57 -5.85 -3.29
N ILE A 30 24.65 -5.03 -3.83
CA ILE A 30 23.23 -5.44 -4.03
C ILE A 30 23.16 -6.62 -4.99
N ASP A 31 23.97 -6.64 -6.06
CA ASP A 31 23.98 -7.78 -6.99
C ASP A 31 24.51 -9.07 -6.34
N GLU A 32 25.56 -8.99 -5.53
CA GLU A 32 26.09 -10.11 -4.76
C GLU A 32 25.07 -10.59 -3.70
N LEU A 33 24.43 -9.65 -2.98
CA LEU A 33 23.36 -9.91 -2.02
C LEU A 33 22.17 -10.58 -2.69
N HIS A 34 21.54 -9.93 -3.68
CA HIS A 34 20.40 -10.46 -4.43
C HIS A 34 20.70 -11.83 -5.02
N SER A 35 21.91 -12.06 -5.55
CA SER A 35 22.28 -13.36 -6.12
C SER A 35 22.42 -14.47 -5.06
N LEU A 36 22.96 -14.15 -3.89
CA LEU A 36 23.07 -15.09 -2.76
C LEU A 36 21.69 -15.39 -2.15
N GLN A 37 20.84 -14.38 -2.06
CA GLN A 37 19.51 -14.47 -1.50
C GLN A 37 18.56 -15.23 -2.45
N LYS A 38 18.62 -14.97 -3.77
CA LYS A 38 17.84 -15.69 -4.81
C LYS A 38 18.14 -17.19 -4.88
N LYS A 39 19.40 -17.61 -4.68
CA LYS A 39 19.74 -19.04 -4.63
C LYS A 39 19.03 -19.81 -3.50
N ARG A 40 18.43 -19.10 -2.54
CA ARG A 40 17.65 -19.69 -1.44
C ARG A 40 16.13 -19.59 -1.66
N SER A 41 15.67 -18.95 -2.74
CA SER A 41 14.27 -18.59 -2.98
C SER A 41 13.50 -19.55 -3.90
N GLU A 42 13.96 -20.79 -4.11
CA GLU A 42 13.48 -21.68 -5.19
C GLU A 42 11.95 -21.96 -5.23
N HIS A 43 11.14 -21.46 -4.28
CA HIS A 43 9.73 -21.82 -4.12
C HIS A 43 8.74 -20.66 -3.76
N SER A 44 9.08 -19.37 -3.87
CA SER A 44 8.16 -18.26 -3.49
C SER A 44 8.34 -16.95 -4.29
N ASP A 45 8.12 -17.03 -5.61
CA ASP A 45 8.26 -15.89 -6.53
C ASP A 45 6.91 -15.19 -6.77
N HIS A 46 6.89 -13.85 -6.66
CA HIS A 46 5.73 -13.00 -6.95
C HIS A 46 5.99 -12.06 -8.13
N TYR A 47 5.05 -12.02 -9.08
CA TYR A 47 5.19 -11.32 -10.34
C TYR A 47 4.26 -10.11 -10.42
N PHE A 48 4.81 -8.95 -10.78
CA PHE A 48 4.06 -7.70 -10.89
C PHE A 48 4.22 -7.10 -12.28
N SER A 49 3.10 -6.71 -12.86
CA SER A 49 3.07 -5.78 -13.99
C SER A 49 2.69 -4.40 -13.51
N ILE A 50 3.35 -3.39 -14.05
CA ILE A 50 3.00 -2.00 -13.81
C ILE A 50 1.91 -1.68 -14.84
N PRO A 51 0.66 -1.40 -14.43
CA PRO A 51 -0.43 -1.23 -15.39
C PRO A 51 -0.09 -0.11 -16.40
N GLU A 52 -0.08 -0.43 -17.70
CA GLU A 52 0.14 0.55 -18.78
C GLU A 52 -0.91 1.68 -18.75
N HIS A 53 -2.07 1.42 -18.15
CA HIS A 53 -3.22 2.33 -18.06
C HIS A 53 -2.99 3.53 -17.14
N LEU A 54 -1.89 3.56 -16.37
CA LEU A 54 -1.53 4.73 -15.56
C LEU A 54 -1.11 5.94 -16.42
N ASP A 55 -0.57 5.69 -17.62
CA ASP A 55 -0.14 6.74 -18.57
C ASP A 55 -1.22 7.16 -19.58
N GLY A 56 -2.35 6.47 -19.60
CA GLY A 56 -3.39 6.73 -20.59
C GLY A 56 -4.63 5.94 -20.25
N VAL A 57 -5.67 6.65 -19.83
CA VAL A 57 -7.02 6.13 -19.80
C VAL A 57 -7.51 6.25 -21.25
N PRO A 58 -7.66 5.15 -22.03
CA PRO A 58 -8.36 5.24 -23.29
C PRO A 58 -9.77 5.74 -22.98
N SER A 59 -10.37 6.48 -23.91
CA SER A 59 -11.71 7.08 -23.74
C SER A 59 -12.67 6.15 -23.00
N CYS A 60 -13.51 6.72 -22.12
CA CYS A 60 -14.45 6.05 -21.18
C CYS A 60 -15.36 4.93 -21.76
N ARG A 61 -15.24 4.56 -23.03
CA ARG A 61 -15.92 3.46 -23.71
C ARG A 61 -15.24 2.09 -23.53
N GLU A 62 -13.91 2.01 -23.35
CA GLU A 62 -13.18 0.73 -23.24
C GLU A 62 -13.05 0.19 -21.81
N ILE A 63 -13.42 0.99 -20.81
CA ILE A 63 -13.27 0.70 -19.37
C ILE A 63 -14.52 0.02 -18.76
N LYS A 64 -15.45 -0.44 -19.59
CA LYS A 64 -16.69 -1.05 -19.08
C LYS A 64 -16.49 -2.42 -18.42
N ASP A 65 -15.39 -3.11 -18.69
CA ASP A 65 -15.21 -4.52 -18.25
C ASP A 65 -14.03 -4.80 -17.30
N ARG A 66 -13.14 -3.85 -17.00
CA ARG A 66 -12.01 -4.09 -16.06
C ARG A 66 -12.46 -3.95 -14.60
N ARG A 67 -12.79 -5.08 -13.98
CA ARG A 67 -13.05 -5.21 -12.53
C ARG A 67 -11.71 -5.37 -11.81
N CYS A 68 -11.20 -4.28 -11.25
CA CYS A 68 -9.99 -4.26 -10.40
C CYS A 68 -8.68 -4.66 -11.10
N ILE A 69 -7.55 -4.50 -10.41
CA ILE A 69 -6.17 -4.81 -10.87
C ILE A 69 -5.94 -6.34 -11.02
N ARG A 70 -7.02 -7.12 -11.08
CA ARG A 70 -6.96 -8.55 -11.22
C ARG A 70 -6.76 -8.91 -12.70
N ILE A 71 -5.63 -9.52 -13.02
CA ILE A 71 -5.36 -10.04 -14.37
C ILE A 71 -6.45 -11.09 -14.68
N THR A 72 -7.12 -10.91 -15.82
CA THR A 72 -8.10 -11.88 -16.30
C THR A 72 -7.40 -13.17 -16.75
N PRO A 73 -8.10 -14.32 -16.82
CA PRO A 73 -7.49 -15.55 -17.35
C PRO A 73 -6.88 -15.36 -18.75
N GLU A 74 -7.50 -14.54 -19.59
CA GLU A 74 -7.01 -14.20 -20.92
C GLU A 74 -5.71 -13.39 -20.88
N GLU A 75 -5.64 -12.35 -20.03
CA GLU A 75 -4.41 -11.57 -19.85
C GLU A 75 -3.28 -12.39 -19.18
N LEU A 76 -3.63 -13.42 -18.40
CA LEU A 76 -2.66 -14.34 -17.81
C LEU A 76 -2.01 -15.24 -18.88
N GLU A 77 -2.76 -15.64 -19.91
CA GLU A 77 -2.21 -16.39 -21.05
C GLU A 77 -1.19 -15.56 -21.83
N ASP A 78 -1.37 -14.23 -21.89
CA ASP A 78 -0.46 -13.27 -22.53
C ASP A 78 0.61 -12.69 -21.58
N PHE A 79 0.62 -13.07 -20.30
CA PHE A 79 1.57 -12.59 -19.30
C PHE A 79 2.95 -13.22 -19.50
N SER A 80 3.75 -12.63 -20.39
CA SER A 80 5.04 -13.19 -20.78
C SER A 80 6.21 -12.76 -19.89
N THR A 81 6.31 -11.49 -19.49
CA THR A 81 7.43 -10.98 -18.68
C THR A 81 6.93 -9.93 -17.68
N PRO A 82 7.21 -10.10 -16.37
CA PRO A 82 6.82 -9.13 -15.36
C PRO A 82 7.61 -7.83 -15.51
N ASP A 83 6.98 -6.70 -15.21
CA ASP A 83 7.68 -5.41 -15.11
C ASP A 83 8.51 -5.30 -13.85
N PHE A 84 8.11 -6.00 -12.78
CA PHE A 84 8.82 -6.01 -11.51
C PHE A 84 8.59 -7.35 -10.80
N THR A 85 9.61 -7.89 -10.13
CA THR A 85 9.51 -9.19 -9.44
C THR A 85 9.84 -9.01 -7.96
N ILE A 86 9.01 -9.56 -7.06
CA ILE A 86 9.31 -9.61 -5.63
C ILE A 86 9.60 -11.05 -5.25
N TYR A 87 10.79 -11.29 -4.70
CA TYR A 87 11.19 -12.54 -4.10
C TYR A 87 10.93 -12.43 -2.60
N ASN A 88 9.80 -12.96 -2.14
CA ASN A 88 9.49 -12.97 -0.72
C ASN A 88 10.02 -14.27 -0.10
N VAL A 89 11.12 -14.14 0.65
CA VAL A 89 11.79 -15.24 1.33
C VAL A 89 11.82 -14.94 2.84
N GLY A 90 10.77 -14.27 3.31
CA GLY A 90 10.67 -13.68 4.65
C GLY A 90 10.92 -14.63 5.83
N GLN A 91 10.64 -15.93 5.66
CA GLN A 91 10.91 -16.95 6.68
C GLN A 91 12.41 -17.19 6.90
N PHE A 92 13.25 -16.93 5.91
CA PHE A 92 14.68 -17.19 6.01
C PHE A 92 15.40 -15.92 6.48
N PRO A 93 16.17 -16.00 7.59
CA PRO A 93 16.92 -14.85 8.07
C PRO A 93 18.06 -14.51 7.09
N CYS A 94 18.29 -13.21 6.91
CA CYS A 94 19.45 -12.71 6.20
C CYS A 94 20.75 -13.08 6.95
N ASN A 95 21.81 -13.32 6.20
CA ASN A 95 23.13 -13.57 6.77
C ASN A 95 23.76 -12.26 7.27
N ARG A 96 23.75 -12.06 8.59
CA ARG A 96 24.32 -10.90 9.29
C ARG A 96 25.81 -10.67 9.05
N TYR A 97 26.54 -11.67 8.58
CA TYR A 97 27.96 -11.54 8.25
C TYR A 97 28.21 -10.98 6.85
N THR A 98 27.15 -10.78 6.06
CA THR A 98 27.27 -10.14 4.74
C THR A 98 27.46 -8.63 4.92
N HIS A 99 28.33 -8.03 4.11
CA HIS A 99 28.60 -6.58 4.17
C HIS A 99 27.30 -5.77 4.09
N TYR A 100 27.19 -4.73 4.91
CA TYR A 100 26.05 -3.79 5.01
C TYR A 100 24.77 -4.35 5.65
N MET A 101 24.73 -5.65 6.00
CA MET A 101 23.62 -6.20 6.78
C MET A 101 23.79 -5.87 8.26
N THR A 102 22.81 -5.17 8.83
CA THR A 102 22.82 -4.77 10.24
C THR A 102 21.98 -5.71 11.11
N THR A 103 21.01 -6.42 10.52
CA THR A 103 20.08 -7.31 11.22
C THR A 103 19.87 -8.62 10.46
N SER A 104 19.07 -9.53 11.02
CA SER A 104 18.60 -10.74 10.32
C SER A 104 17.51 -10.46 9.29
N THR A 105 17.08 -9.21 9.14
CA THR A 105 16.02 -8.78 8.22
C THR A 105 16.63 -7.91 7.13
N SER A 106 16.22 -8.14 5.88
CA SER A 106 16.64 -7.32 4.74
C SER A 106 15.48 -7.13 3.78
N ILE A 107 15.30 -5.89 3.32
CA ILE A 107 14.38 -5.53 2.25
C ILE A 107 15.20 -4.77 1.21
N ASP A 108 15.60 -5.48 0.16
CA ASP A 108 16.51 -4.95 -0.86
C ASP A 108 15.74 -4.71 -2.17
N LEU A 109 15.93 -3.54 -2.78
CA LEU A 109 15.25 -3.13 -4.01
C LEU A 109 16.28 -2.76 -5.07
N ASN A 110 16.23 -3.41 -6.23
CA ASN A 110 17.08 -3.16 -7.38
C ASN A 110 16.24 -2.67 -8.57
N LEU A 111 16.34 -1.36 -8.85
CA LEU A 111 15.57 -0.70 -9.91
C LEU A 111 16.02 -1.08 -11.33
N ASP A 112 17.29 -1.47 -11.52
CA ASP A 112 17.83 -1.83 -12.84
C ASP A 112 17.38 -3.24 -13.24
N ARG A 113 17.45 -4.17 -12.28
CA ARG A 113 16.93 -5.54 -12.44
C ARG A 113 15.41 -5.61 -12.32
N LYS A 114 14.78 -4.56 -11.78
CA LYS A 114 13.35 -4.50 -11.45
C LYS A 114 12.94 -5.63 -10.49
N GLU A 115 13.72 -5.78 -9.44
CA GLU A 115 13.56 -6.86 -8.46
C GLU A 115 13.57 -6.33 -7.03
N MET A 116 12.81 -6.96 -6.15
CA MET A 116 12.85 -6.75 -4.71
C MET A 116 13.05 -8.09 -4.01
N VAL A 117 13.86 -8.12 -2.96
CA VAL A 117 14.11 -9.32 -2.16
C VAL A 117 13.79 -9.02 -0.70
N ILE A 118 12.97 -9.88 -0.09
CA ILE A 118 12.56 -9.76 1.31
C ILE A 118 13.07 -10.98 2.08
N LEU A 119 13.76 -10.75 3.20
CA LEU A 119 14.30 -11.78 4.09
C LEU A 119 14.09 -11.43 5.55
N GLY A 120 13.90 -12.44 6.38
CA GLY A 120 13.83 -12.30 7.83
C GLY A 120 12.65 -11.48 8.36
N THR A 121 11.59 -11.34 7.57
CA THR A 121 10.34 -10.70 7.96
C THR A 121 9.17 -11.34 7.22
N GLN A 122 8.10 -11.68 7.95
CA GLN A 122 6.86 -12.22 7.40
C GLN A 122 5.74 -11.18 7.38
N TYR A 123 6.07 -9.91 7.66
CA TYR A 123 5.13 -8.81 7.65
C TYR A 123 4.69 -8.48 6.21
N ALA A 124 3.40 -8.63 5.91
CA ALA A 124 2.89 -8.47 4.55
C ALA A 124 3.03 -7.01 4.03
N GLY A 125 3.09 -6.05 4.97
CA GLY A 125 3.28 -4.64 4.66
C GLY A 125 4.60 -4.32 3.94
N GLU A 126 5.62 -5.19 4.04
CA GLU A 126 6.89 -4.99 3.31
C GLU A 126 6.69 -5.05 1.81
N MET A 127 5.96 -6.06 1.30
CA MET A 127 5.63 -6.17 -0.12
C MET A 127 4.81 -4.97 -0.58
N LYS A 128 3.80 -4.59 0.23
CA LYS A 128 2.92 -3.45 -0.07
C LYS A 128 3.72 -2.16 -0.25
N LYS A 129 4.47 -1.78 0.79
CA LYS A 129 5.20 -0.51 0.81
C LYS A 129 6.44 -0.52 -0.07
N GLY A 130 7.04 -1.69 -0.30
CA GLY A 130 8.10 -1.87 -1.29
C GLY A 130 7.62 -1.53 -2.70
N LEU A 131 6.50 -2.10 -3.14
CA LEU A 131 5.92 -1.78 -4.44
C LEU A 131 5.47 -0.31 -4.52
N PHE A 132 4.86 0.22 -3.46
CA PHE A 132 4.52 1.64 -3.39
C PHE A 132 5.74 2.55 -3.54
N GLY A 133 6.88 2.17 -2.94
CA GLY A 133 8.17 2.83 -3.13
C GLY A 133 8.64 2.81 -4.59
N VAL A 134 8.48 1.68 -5.29
CA VAL A 134 8.72 1.59 -6.75
C VAL A 134 7.81 2.56 -7.51
N MET A 135 6.53 2.63 -7.17
CA MET A 135 5.58 3.56 -7.81
C MET A 135 5.94 5.02 -7.55
N HIS A 136 6.39 5.36 -6.35
CA HIS A 136 6.92 6.68 -6.02
C HIS A 136 8.20 7.04 -6.78
N TYR A 137 8.96 6.06 -7.29
CA TYR A 137 10.10 6.31 -8.17
C TYR A 137 9.71 6.42 -9.64
N LEU A 138 8.86 5.51 -10.14
CA LEU A 138 8.54 5.40 -11.56
C LEU A 138 7.51 6.42 -12.02
N MET A 139 6.46 6.69 -11.24
CA MET A 139 5.37 7.58 -11.67
C MET A 139 5.83 9.02 -11.85
N PRO A 140 6.65 9.61 -10.95
CA PRO A 140 7.16 10.96 -11.18
C PRO A 140 8.04 11.09 -12.43
N LYS A 141 8.75 10.02 -12.85
CA LYS A 141 9.49 10.01 -14.13
C LYS A 141 8.56 10.11 -15.34
N ARG A 142 7.30 9.71 -15.19
CA ARG A 142 6.23 9.84 -16.19
C ARG A 142 5.41 11.12 -15.99
N ASN A 143 5.85 12.04 -15.12
CA ASN A 143 5.11 13.24 -14.70
C ASN A 143 3.76 12.95 -14.02
N ILE A 144 3.62 11.76 -13.41
CA ILE A 144 2.43 11.38 -12.65
C ILE A 144 2.77 11.37 -11.16
N PRO A 145 2.18 12.24 -10.35
CA PRO A 145 2.27 12.14 -8.90
C PRO A 145 1.69 10.81 -8.39
N SER A 146 2.53 10.00 -7.74
CA SER A 146 2.07 8.96 -6.81
C SER A 146 1.81 9.60 -5.45
N LEU A 147 0.75 9.18 -4.77
CA LEU A 147 0.16 9.82 -3.59
C LEU A 147 -0.12 8.79 -2.51
N HIS A 148 0.32 9.07 -1.28
CA HIS A 148 -0.06 8.31 -0.08
C HIS A 148 -1.30 8.96 0.54
N SER A 149 -2.48 8.54 0.09
CA SER A 149 -3.75 9.16 0.44
C SER A 149 -4.88 8.13 0.37
N SER A 150 -5.95 8.33 1.13
CA SER A 150 -7.23 7.70 0.80
C SER A 150 -8.07 8.62 -0.08
N ASN A 151 -9.07 8.08 -0.78
CA ASN A 151 -10.00 8.90 -1.55
C ASN A 151 -11.36 8.27 -1.79
N ASN A 152 -12.33 9.16 -1.92
CA ASN A 152 -13.70 8.82 -2.23
C ASN A 152 -14.29 9.83 -3.23
N MET A 153 -15.47 9.47 -3.75
CA MET A 153 -16.16 10.23 -4.78
C MET A 153 -17.63 10.39 -4.42
N GLY A 154 -18.11 11.63 -4.44
CA GLY A 154 -19.52 11.94 -4.26
C GLY A 154 -20.38 11.51 -5.45
N LYS A 155 -21.70 11.50 -5.26
CA LYS A 155 -22.67 11.16 -6.32
C LYS A 155 -22.56 12.05 -7.54
N ASP A 156 -22.15 13.30 -7.36
CA ASP A 156 -21.95 14.29 -8.43
C ASP A 156 -20.56 14.18 -9.11
N GLY A 157 -19.76 13.18 -8.74
CA GLY A 157 -18.40 12.98 -9.27
C GLY A 157 -17.33 13.80 -8.54
N ASP A 158 -17.66 14.41 -7.40
CA ASP A 158 -16.73 15.21 -6.62
C ASP A 158 -15.75 14.32 -5.85
N VAL A 159 -14.49 14.29 -6.29
CA VAL A 159 -13.43 13.49 -5.65
C VAL A 159 -12.75 14.28 -4.54
N ALA A 160 -12.55 13.62 -3.39
CA ALA A 160 -11.78 14.14 -2.26
C ALA A 160 -10.56 13.24 -1.98
N LEU A 161 -9.39 13.85 -1.81
CA LEU A 161 -8.16 13.19 -1.34
C LEU A 161 -7.95 13.47 0.15
N PHE A 162 -7.57 12.46 0.90
CA PHE A 162 -7.23 12.57 2.32
C PHE A 162 -5.78 12.11 2.54
N PHE A 163 -4.90 13.06 2.81
CA PHE A 163 -3.50 12.80 3.18
C PHE A 163 -3.36 12.72 4.69
N GLY A 164 -2.48 11.84 5.17
CA GLY A 164 -2.16 11.72 6.59
C GLY A 164 -1.28 10.49 6.81
N LEU A 165 -0.55 10.43 7.93
CA LEU A 165 0.19 9.20 8.27
C LEU A 165 -0.77 8.10 8.72
N SER A 166 -0.22 6.93 9.04
CA SER A 166 -0.98 5.84 9.65
C SER A 166 -1.69 6.35 10.92
N SER A 167 -2.87 5.79 11.21
CA SER A 167 -3.69 6.14 12.38
C SER A 167 -4.21 7.59 12.47
N THR A 168 -4.11 8.40 11.41
CA THR A 168 -4.66 9.79 11.37
C THR A 168 -6.14 9.87 10.92
N GLY A 169 -6.78 8.73 10.68
CA GLY A 169 -8.19 8.66 10.27
C GLY A 169 -8.44 8.60 8.76
N LYS A 170 -7.41 8.40 7.92
CA LYS A 170 -7.55 8.29 6.45
C LYS A 170 -8.65 7.30 6.04
N THR A 171 -8.52 6.05 6.46
CA THR A 171 -9.43 4.94 6.09
C THR A 171 -10.84 5.19 6.61
N THR A 172 -10.96 5.63 7.86
CA THR A 172 -12.25 5.89 8.51
C THR A 172 -12.99 7.06 7.84
N LEU A 173 -12.29 8.15 7.49
CA LEU A 173 -12.92 9.32 6.85
C LEU A 173 -13.20 9.12 5.36
N SER A 174 -12.42 8.28 4.66
CA SER A 174 -12.72 7.95 3.26
C SER A 174 -13.90 6.98 3.12
N THR A 175 -14.13 6.13 4.12
CA THR A 175 -15.21 5.12 4.11
C THR A 175 -16.53 5.73 4.60
N ASP A 176 -17.03 6.72 3.86
CA ASP A 176 -18.35 7.31 4.06
C ASP A 176 -19.40 6.54 3.25
N HIS A 177 -20.45 6.05 3.90
CA HIS A 177 -21.55 5.32 3.26
C HIS A 177 -22.23 6.07 2.10
N ASN A 178 -22.16 7.40 2.06
CA ASN A 178 -22.75 8.21 1.00
C ASN A 178 -21.82 8.47 -0.19
N MET A 179 -20.54 8.12 -0.05
CA MET A 179 -19.50 8.34 -1.04
C MET A 179 -19.02 7.00 -1.58
N LEU A 180 -18.53 6.99 -2.82
CA LEU A 180 -17.93 5.80 -3.41
C LEU A 180 -16.43 5.76 -3.09
N LEU A 181 -15.93 4.71 -2.44
CA LEU A 181 -14.51 4.54 -2.11
C LEU A 181 -13.71 4.22 -3.38
N ILE A 182 -12.70 5.02 -3.73
CA ILE A 182 -11.80 4.72 -4.85
C ILE A 182 -10.60 3.88 -4.35
N GLY A 183 -10.04 4.22 -3.19
CA GLY A 183 -9.06 3.40 -2.46
C GLY A 183 -8.68 4.04 -1.13
N ASP A 184 -8.06 3.26 -0.24
CA ASP A 184 -7.81 3.67 1.15
C ASP A 184 -6.39 4.12 1.45
N ASP A 185 -5.41 3.93 0.56
CA ASP A 185 -4.02 4.22 0.89
C ASP A 185 -3.13 4.76 -0.25
N GLU A 186 -3.19 4.18 -1.46
CA GLU A 186 -2.17 4.47 -2.50
C GLU A 186 -2.77 4.79 -3.89
N HIS A 187 -2.43 5.96 -4.45
CA HIS A 187 -3.02 6.43 -5.71
C HIS A 187 -2.05 7.15 -6.64
N CYS A 188 -2.41 7.21 -7.92
CA CYS A 188 -1.79 8.08 -8.91
C CYS A 188 -2.75 9.19 -9.33
N TRP A 189 -2.21 10.38 -9.63
CA TRP A 189 -2.96 11.50 -10.19
C TRP A 189 -2.41 11.85 -11.58
N SER A 190 -3.03 11.32 -12.63
CA SER A 190 -2.64 11.62 -14.02
C SER A 190 -3.47 12.75 -14.62
N GLU A 191 -3.22 13.06 -15.89
CA GLU A 191 -4.02 14.02 -16.67
C GLU A 191 -5.49 13.59 -16.83
N ASN A 192 -5.81 12.30 -16.58
CA ASN A 192 -7.16 11.77 -16.71
C ASN A 192 -7.93 11.69 -15.37
N GLY A 193 -7.26 11.95 -14.25
CA GLY A 193 -7.88 11.87 -12.92
C GLY A 193 -7.07 11.06 -11.92
N ILE A 194 -7.77 10.50 -10.93
CA ILE A 194 -7.21 9.67 -9.86
C ILE A 194 -7.42 8.20 -10.19
N SER A 195 -6.40 7.38 -9.94
CA SER A 195 -6.48 5.92 -10.03
C SER A 195 -5.87 5.26 -8.81
N ASN A 196 -6.54 4.23 -8.29
CA ASN A 196 -5.99 3.38 -7.23
C ASN A 196 -4.81 2.55 -7.76
N ILE A 197 -3.74 2.44 -6.97
CA ILE A 197 -2.60 1.56 -7.24
C ILE A 197 -2.92 0.13 -6.79
N GLU A 198 -3.81 -0.02 -5.81
CA GLU A 198 -4.12 -1.28 -5.13
C GLU A 198 -5.40 -1.95 -5.68
N GLY A 199 -5.50 -3.27 -5.50
CA GLY A 199 -6.70 -4.07 -5.78
C GLY A 199 -7.54 -4.41 -4.53
N GLY A 200 -7.12 -3.94 -3.37
CA GLY A 200 -7.71 -4.26 -2.07
C GLY A 200 -7.39 -3.21 -1.03
N CYS A 201 -7.77 -3.48 0.21
CA CYS A 201 -7.44 -2.66 1.36
C CYS A 201 -6.53 -3.45 2.32
N TYR A 202 -5.68 -2.72 3.06
CA TYR A 202 -4.83 -3.29 4.11
C TYR A 202 -4.97 -2.46 5.40
N VAL A 203 -6.05 -2.74 6.11
CA VAL A 203 -6.58 -1.89 7.18
C VAL A 203 -6.08 -2.30 8.56
N LYS A 204 -6.05 -1.35 9.49
CA LYS A 204 -5.77 -1.60 10.90
C LYS A 204 -7.03 -2.10 11.61
N CYS A 205 -6.88 -3.11 12.45
CA CYS A 205 -8.01 -3.80 13.08
C CYS A 205 -8.12 -3.58 14.59
N ILE A 206 -7.11 -2.99 15.25
CA ILE A 206 -7.15 -2.76 16.69
C ILE A 206 -8.30 -1.81 17.03
N GLY A 207 -9.16 -2.23 17.97
CA GLY A 207 -10.35 -1.50 18.38
C GLY A 207 -11.48 -1.46 17.34
N LEU A 208 -11.42 -2.28 16.28
CA LEU A 208 -12.46 -2.37 15.26
C LEU A 208 -13.76 -2.88 15.90
N THR A 209 -14.85 -2.14 15.71
CA THR A 209 -16.20 -2.59 16.09
C THR A 209 -17.17 -2.36 14.95
N LYS A 210 -18.22 -3.19 14.90
CA LYS A 210 -19.26 -3.08 13.88
C LYS A 210 -19.98 -1.73 13.91
N GLU A 211 -20.10 -1.13 15.08
CA GLU A 211 -20.82 0.12 15.29
C GLU A 211 -20.04 1.32 14.74
N LYS A 212 -18.71 1.30 14.86
CA LYS A 212 -17.84 2.40 14.40
C LYS A 212 -17.53 2.29 12.92
N GLU A 213 -17.22 1.09 12.44
CA GLU A 213 -16.71 0.84 11.08
C GLU A 213 -17.41 -0.38 10.44
N PRO A 214 -18.73 -0.29 10.19
CA PRO A 214 -19.54 -1.42 9.73
C PRO A 214 -19.10 -2.00 8.38
N ASP A 215 -18.67 -1.16 7.43
CA ASP A 215 -18.27 -1.62 6.10
C ASP A 215 -16.99 -2.46 6.16
N ILE A 216 -15.98 -1.99 6.90
CA ILE A 216 -14.72 -2.71 7.14
C ILE A 216 -15.00 -4.01 7.91
N TRP A 217 -15.82 -3.95 8.97
CA TRP A 217 -16.22 -5.12 9.75
C TRP A 217 -16.87 -6.19 8.87
N ASN A 218 -17.80 -5.79 8.00
CA ASN A 218 -18.52 -6.71 7.13
C ASN A 218 -17.62 -7.25 6.01
N ALA A 219 -16.71 -6.44 5.45
CA ALA A 219 -15.76 -6.87 4.43
C ALA A 219 -14.86 -8.00 4.94
N ILE A 220 -14.37 -7.88 6.18
CA ILE A 220 -13.57 -8.93 6.82
C ILE A 220 -14.40 -10.20 7.01
N LYS A 221 -15.67 -10.09 7.43
CA LYS A 221 -16.53 -11.26 7.68
C LYS A 221 -16.99 -11.98 6.41
N PHE A 222 -17.20 -11.25 5.31
CA PHE A 222 -17.66 -11.81 4.03
C PHE A 222 -16.63 -12.76 3.39
N GLY A 223 -15.36 -12.61 3.77
CA GLY A 223 -14.26 -13.50 3.37
C GLY A 223 -13.75 -14.44 4.46
N THR A 224 -14.26 -14.42 5.68
CA THR A 224 -13.89 -15.46 6.66
C THR A 224 -14.79 -16.66 6.44
N GLY A 225 -14.45 -17.52 5.47
CA GLY A 225 -14.73 -18.94 5.71
C GLY A 225 -14.17 -19.24 7.09
N LYS A 226 -14.98 -19.80 8.01
CA LYS A 226 -14.48 -20.29 9.31
C LYS A 226 -13.56 -21.48 9.04
N CYS A 227 -12.41 -21.22 8.41
CA CYS A 227 -11.40 -22.19 8.09
C CYS A 227 -10.52 -22.31 9.34
N PRO A 228 -10.42 -23.50 9.95
CA PRO A 228 -9.69 -23.71 11.17
C PRO A 228 -8.19 -23.78 10.85
N ILE A 229 -7.60 -22.69 10.39
CA ILE A 229 -6.18 -22.64 10.13
C ILE A 229 -5.58 -21.77 11.23
N LYS A 230 -4.92 -22.44 12.19
CA LYS A 230 -3.71 -21.87 12.77
C LYS A 230 -2.87 -21.59 11.53
N LEU A 231 -2.85 -20.36 11.03
CA LEU A 231 -1.94 -20.00 9.94
C LEU A 231 -0.55 -20.09 10.56
N ASP A 232 -0.04 -21.33 10.64
CA ASP A 232 1.36 -21.55 10.40
C ASP A 232 1.60 -20.80 9.09
N MET A 233 2.35 -19.71 9.20
CA MET A 233 2.63 -18.72 8.16
C MET A 233 3.47 -19.34 7.03
N HIS A 234 3.12 -20.55 6.60
CA HIS A 234 3.97 -21.35 5.76
C HIS A 234 3.85 -20.96 4.30
N PHE A 235 2.69 -20.56 3.76
CA PHE A 235 2.60 -20.23 2.32
C PHE A 235 1.39 -19.36 1.88
N GLU A 236 0.52 -18.86 2.78
CA GLU A 236 -0.84 -18.43 2.36
C GLU A 236 -1.22 -16.95 2.58
N LEU A 237 -0.31 -16.10 3.06
CA LEU A 237 -0.50 -14.63 3.04
C LEU A 237 -0.29 -14.01 1.62
N GLU A 238 0.01 -14.86 0.64
CA GLU A 238 0.72 -14.52 -0.59
C GLU A 238 -0.06 -13.99 -1.84
N PRO A 239 -1.34 -13.56 -1.83
CA PRO A 239 -1.93 -12.96 -3.06
C PRO A 239 -2.69 -11.63 -2.94
N PHE A 240 -3.03 -11.15 -1.75
CA PHE A 240 -4.16 -10.21 -1.64
C PHE A 240 -3.80 -8.72 -1.70
N ILE A 241 -2.54 -8.36 -1.44
CA ILE A 241 -2.14 -6.96 -1.45
C ILE A 241 -1.70 -6.53 -2.85
N PHE A 242 -1.02 -7.42 -3.58
CA PHE A 242 -0.77 -7.29 -5.00
C PHE A 242 -0.70 -8.68 -5.65
N PHE A 243 -1.23 -8.79 -6.87
CA PHE A 243 -1.70 -10.00 -7.55
C PHE A 243 -0.73 -11.20 -7.57
N CYS A 244 -1.22 -12.40 -7.21
CA CYS A 244 -0.66 -13.70 -7.60
C CYS A 244 -1.73 -14.52 -8.35
N PRO A 245 -1.47 -14.98 -9.59
CA PRO A 245 -2.48 -15.57 -10.48
C PRO A 245 -3.06 -16.92 -10.03
N ASN A 246 -2.41 -17.63 -9.12
CA ASN A 246 -2.72 -19.04 -8.83
C ASN A 246 -3.38 -19.30 -7.47
N VAL A 247 -3.76 -18.27 -6.71
CA VAL A 247 -4.32 -18.48 -5.35
C VAL A 247 -5.77 -18.03 -5.23
N CYS A 248 -6.51 -18.87 -4.52
CA CYS A 248 -7.96 -18.93 -4.38
C CYS A 248 -8.68 -17.58 -4.31
N LYS A 249 -9.71 -17.45 -5.15
CA LYS A 249 -10.89 -16.60 -4.86
C LYS A 249 -11.32 -16.91 -3.41
N PHE A 250 -11.53 -15.89 -2.58
CA PHE A 250 -12.60 -15.80 -1.55
C PHE A 250 -12.25 -15.32 -0.14
N LEU A 251 -11.03 -14.96 0.28
CA LEU A 251 -10.82 -14.72 1.73
C LEU A 251 -10.20 -13.37 2.08
N ALA A 252 -10.72 -12.79 3.16
CA ALA A 252 -10.04 -11.74 3.91
C ALA A 252 -8.99 -12.40 4.79
N VAL A 253 -7.80 -11.81 4.91
CA VAL A 253 -6.71 -12.34 5.71
C VAL A 253 -6.50 -11.47 6.95
N LEU A 254 -6.41 -12.10 8.11
CA LEU A 254 -6.12 -11.43 9.38
C LEU A 254 -4.67 -11.67 9.77
N GLU A 255 -3.97 -10.60 10.14
CA GLU A 255 -2.56 -10.63 10.49
C GLU A 255 -2.36 -10.20 11.94
N ASN A 256 -1.73 -11.09 12.72
CA ASN A 256 -1.41 -10.93 14.14
C ASN A 256 -2.62 -10.67 15.05
N ILE A 257 -3.82 -11.15 14.67
CA ILE A 257 -5.04 -11.00 15.48
C ILE A 257 -5.35 -12.26 16.27
N VAL A 258 -5.66 -12.10 17.55
CA VAL A 258 -6.09 -13.19 18.44
C VAL A 258 -7.56 -13.53 18.19
N PHE A 259 -7.90 -14.81 18.23
CA PHE A 259 -9.26 -15.30 18.14
C PHE A 259 -9.49 -16.46 19.11
N ASP A 260 -10.73 -16.65 19.53
CA ASP A 260 -11.12 -17.79 20.36
C ASP A 260 -11.11 -19.08 19.52
N GLU A 261 -10.34 -20.08 19.96
CA GLU A 261 -10.13 -21.31 19.21
C GLU A 261 -11.42 -22.14 18.99
N HIS A 262 -12.40 -21.99 19.89
CA HIS A 262 -13.65 -22.75 19.87
C HIS A 262 -14.76 -22.04 19.08
N THR A 263 -15.00 -20.76 19.36
CA THR A 263 -16.07 -19.97 18.72
C THR A 263 -15.63 -19.41 17.35
N ARG A 264 -14.31 -19.28 17.15
CA ARG A 264 -13.67 -18.58 16.03
C ARG A 264 -14.03 -17.10 15.97
N GLU A 265 -14.40 -16.53 17.11
CA GLU A 265 -14.62 -15.09 17.25
C GLU A 265 -13.29 -14.39 17.42
N VAL A 266 -13.12 -13.30 16.67
CA VAL A 266 -11.90 -12.51 16.64
C VAL A 266 -11.99 -11.45 17.73
N ASP A 267 -10.96 -11.34 18.55
CA ASP A 267 -10.85 -10.28 19.55
C ASP A 267 -10.03 -9.11 18.98
N TYR A 268 -10.74 -8.10 18.48
CA TYR A 268 -10.13 -6.88 17.96
C TYR A 268 -9.61 -5.93 19.04
N SER A 269 -9.83 -6.23 20.32
CA SER A 269 -9.29 -5.44 21.43
C SER A 269 -7.97 -5.99 21.98
N ASP A 270 -7.64 -7.25 21.65
CA ASP A 270 -6.40 -7.89 22.07
C ASP A 270 -5.19 -7.35 21.28
N ASN A 271 -4.21 -6.81 22.01
CA ASN A 271 -2.94 -6.31 21.50
C ASN A 271 -1.72 -7.08 22.03
N SER A 272 -1.93 -8.28 22.57
CA SER A 272 -0.88 -9.11 23.20
C SER A 272 0.24 -9.52 22.23
N ILE A 273 -0.07 -9.65 20.94
CA ILE A 273 0.92 -9.87 19.87
C ILE A 273 1.48 -8.53 19.39
N THR A 274 0.60 -7.61 19.00
CA THR A 274 0.96 -6.28 18.49
C THR A 274 -0.24 -5.34 18.52
N GLU A 275 0.00 -4.03 18.60
CA GLU A 275 -1.03 -3.01 18.33
C GLU A 275 -1.26 -2.76 16.83
N ASN A 276 -0.36 -3.27 15.98
CA ASN A 276 -0.45 -3.17 14.53
C ASN A 276 -1.17 -4.39 13.93
N THR A 277 -2.32 -4.76 14.51
CA THR A 277 -3.18 -5.81 13.95
C THR A 277 -3.76 -5.35 12.61
N ARG A 278 -3.76 -6.24 11.62
CA ARG A 278 -4.14 -5.89 10.24
C ARG A 278 -5.14 -6.87 9.64
N ALA A 279 -5.89 -6.39 8.67
CA ALA A 279 -6.66 -7.23 7.76
C ALA A 279 -6.46 -6.79 6.32
N SER A 280 -6.33 -7.76 5.42
CA SER A 280 -6.37 -7.54 3.97
C SER A 280 -7.64 -8.13 3.38
N TYR A 281 -8.28 -7.40 2.47
CA TYR A 281 -9.41 -7.91 1.71
C TYR A 281 -9.51 -7.23 0.33
N PRO A 282 -10.11 -7.89 -0.67
CA PRO A 282 -10.36 -7.28 -1.98
C PRO A 282 -11.29 -6.06 -1.87
N ILE A 283 -11.08 -5.06 -2.72
CA ILE A 283 -11.83 -3.79 -2.68
C ILE A 283 -13.34 -4.02 -2.92
N GLU A 284 -13.72 -5.07 -3.64
CA GLU A 284 -15.10 -5.46 -3.91
C GLU A 284 -15.88 -5.87 -2.66
N TYR A 285 -15.20 -6.12 -1.54
CA TYR A 285 -15.86 -6.43 -0.28
C TYR A 285 -16.41 -5.17 0.41
N ILE A 286 -15.99 -3.99 -0.04
CA ILE A 286 -16.58 -2.71 0.38
C ILE A 286 -17.83 -2.44 -0.49
N PRO A 287 -19.04 -2.37 0.08
CA PRO A 287 -20.28 -2.27 -0.71
C PRO A 287 -20.37 -1.04 -1.60
N ASN A 288 -19.80 0.08 -1.16
CA ASN A 288 -19.74 1.36 -1.85
C ASN A 288 -18.39 1.57 -2.57
N ALA A 289 -17.64 0.52 -2.88
CA ALA A 289 -16.44 0.66 -3.71
C ALA A 289 -16.78 1.17 -5.11
N LYS A 290 -16.02 2.15 -5.60
CA LYS A 290 -16.08 2.62 -6.98
C LYS A 290 -15.34 1.62 -7.85
N ILE A 291 -16.08 0.83 -8.63
CA ILE A 291 -15.51 -0.06 -9.64
C ILE A 291 -15.74 0.54 -11.05
N PRO A 292 -14.73 0.60 -11.94
CA PRO A 292 -13.30 0.50 -11.63
C PRO A 292 -12.84 1.64 -10.71
N CYS A 293 -11.77 1.39 -9.96
CA CYS A 293 -11.16 2.25 -8.92
C CYS A 293 -10.46 3.49 -9.51
N VAL A 294 -11.20 4.24 -10.33
CA VAL A 294 -10.78 5.47 -11.00
C VAL A 294 -11.84 6.54 -10.80
N GLY A 295 -11.39 7.78 -10.68
CA GLY A 295 -12.23 8.96 -10.53
C GLY A 295 -11.69 10.16 -11.30
N PRO A 296 -12.51 11.20 -11.51
CA PRO A 296 -12.06 12.45 -12.13
C PRO A 296 -11.07 13.19 -11.21
N HIS A 297 -10.61 14.36 -11.65
CA HIS A 297 -9.71 15.18 -10.84
C HIS A 297 -10.31 15.56 -9.48
N PRO A 298 -9.49 15.54 -8.41
CA PRO A 298 -9.94 15.88 -7.08
C PRO A 298 -10.34 17.35 -7.00
N LYS A 299 -11.51 17.61 -6.44
CA LYS A 299 -11.97 18.98 -6.11
C LYS A 299 -11.53 19.39 -4.71
N ASN A 300 -11.33 18.42 -3.82
CA ASN A 300 -10.96 18.64 -2.43
C ASN A 300 -9.69 17.88 -2.08
N VAL A 301 -8.75 18.57 -1.42
CA VAL A 301 -7.54 17.97 -0.85
C VAL A 301 -7.53 18.29 0.62
N ILE A 302 -7.56 17.25 1.44
CA ILE A 302 -7.66 17.32 2.89
C ILE A 302 -6.34 16.79 3.47
N LEU A 303 -5.70 17.59 4.32
CA LEU A 303 -4.50 17.20 5.06
C LEU A 303 -4.91 16.90 6.50
N LEU A 304 -4.86 15.64 6.89
CA LEU A 304 -5.16 15.16 8.24
C LEU A 304 -3.90 15.25 9.11
N ALA A 305 -4.07 15.78 10.32
CA ALA A 305 -3.03 15.85 11.32
C ALA A 305 -3.61 15.51 12.68
N CYS A 306 -3.00 14.57 13.40
CA CYS A 306 -3.27 14.37 14.81
C CYS A 306 -2.41 15.37 15.59
N ASP A 307 -3.02 16.41 16.16
CA ASP A 307 -2.30 17.39 16.97
C ASP A 307 -2.43 17.09 18.46
N ALA A 308 -1.38 16.46 19.01
CA ALA A 308 -1.30 16.15 20.44
C ALA A 308 -1.17 17.41 21.32
N PHE A 309 -0.74 18.55 20.77
CA PHE A 309 -0.60 19.80 21.51
C PHE A 309 -1.90 20.62 21.55
N GLY A 310 -2.90 20.27 20.74
CA GLY A 310 -4.20 20.96 20.71
C GLY A 310 -4.11 22.42 20.27
N VAL A 311 -3.15 22.75 19.42
CA VAL A 311 -2.89 24.10 18.88
C VAL A 311 -3.62 24.33 17.56
N LEU A 312 -3.67 23.31 16.69
CA LEU A 312 -4.33 23.39 15.40
C LEU A 312 -5.85 23.51 15.58
N PRO A 313 -6.50 24.40 14.81
CA PRO A 313 -7.96 24.45 14.77
C PRO A 313 -8.53 23.18 14.12
N LEU A 314 -9.79 22.85 14.42
CA LEU A 314 -10.48 21.65 13.90
C LEU A 314 -10.46 21.54 12.37
N VAL A 315 -10.59 22.68 11.68
CA VAL A 315 -10.49 22.76 10.21
C VAL A 315 -9.93 24.12 9.81
N SER A 316 -9.08 24.14 8.78
CA SER A 316 -8.54 25.36 8.19
C SER A 316 -8.55 25.29 6.68
N LYS A 317 -8.97 26.37 6.03
CA LYS A 317 -8.84 26.53 4.59
C LYS A 317 -7.46 27.11 4.27
N LEU A 318 -6.62 26.33 3.62
CA LEU A 318 -5.25 26.71 3.31
C LEU A 318 -5.16 27.47 1.99
N THR A 319 -4.25 28.44 1.94
CA THR A 319 -3.74 29.00 0.69
C THR A 319 -2.74 28.04 0.04
N LEU A 320 -2.48 28.18 -1.26
CA LEU A 320 -1.54 27.30 -1.97
C LEU A 320 -0.14 27.22 -1.31
N PRO A 321 0.50 28.33 -0.87
CA PRO A 321 1.78 28.24 -0.16
C PRO A 321 1.69 27.46 1.16
N GLN A 322 0.60 27.62 1.91
CA GLN A 322 0.37 26.87 3.15
C GLN A 322 0.15 25.38 2.85
N THR A 323 -0.61 25.05 1.81
CA THR A 323 -0.78 23.65 1.36
C THR A 323 0.56 23.01 1.04
N MET A 324 1.41 23.68 0.26
CA MET A 324 2.74 23.16 -0.08
C MET A 324 3.62 22.98 1.17
N TYR A 325 3.60 23.95 2.09
CA TYR A 325 4.34 23.87 3.34
C TYR A 325 3.88 22.69 4.21
N HIS A 326 2.58 22.54 4.44
CA HIS A 326 2.03 21.46 5.27
C HIS A 326 2.18 20.09 4.61
N PHE A 327 2.04 20.01 3.29
CA PHE A 327 2.26 18.78 2.54
C PHE A 327 3.70 18.26 2.67
N ILE A 328 4.69 19.15 2.54
CA ILE A 328 6.11 18.79 2.71
C ILE A 328 6.43 18.48 4.18
N SER A 329 5.83 19.22 5.11
CA SER A 329 6.07 19.04 6.54
C SER A 329 5.52 17.72 7.08
N GLY A 330 4.40 17.23 6.54
CA GLY A 330 3.80 15.95 6.94
C GLY A 330 3.44 15.86 8.43
N TYR A 331 3.16 16.99 9.08
CA TYR A 331 3.02 17.06 10.53
C TYR A 331 1.85 16.21 11.04
N THR A 332 2.16 15.30 11.97
CA THR A 332 1.18 14.62 12.81
C THR A 332 1.89 14.04 14.02
N ALA A 333 1.20 13.98 15.15
CA ALA A 333 1.67 13.23 16.31
C ALA A 333 1.65 11.74 16.01
N LEU A 334 2.67 11.03 16.49
CA LEU A 334 2.71 9.57 16.47
C LEU A 334 1.76 9.06 17.55
N VAL A 335 0.70 8.37 17.13
CA VAL A 335 -0.23 7.70 18.03
C VAL A 335 0.22 6.23 18.18
N HIS A 336 1.10 6.01 19.16
CA HIS A 336 1.60 4.75 19.78
C HIS A 336 1.95 3.52 18.92
N SER A 337 1.68 3.50 17.62
CA SER A 337 1.61 2.28 16.81
C SER A 337 2.25 2.37 15.43
N ASP A 338 2.91 3.49 15.13
CA ASP A 338 3.59 3.73 13.85
C ASP A 338 5.10 3.41 13.92
N ILE A 339 5.56 2.75 14.98
CA ILE A 339 6.95 2.29 15.11
C ILE A 339 7.02 0.82 14.71
N MET A 340 7.44 0.57 13.47
CA MET A 340 8.38 -0.52 13.19
C MET A 340 9.66 0.09 12.63
#